data_AF-A0A1C4YFS5-F1
#
_entry.id   AF-A0A1C4YFS5-F1
#
_cell.length_a   1.000
_cell.length_b   1.000
_cell.length_c   1.000
_cell.angle_alpha   90.00
_cell.angle_beta   90.00
_cell.angle_gamma   90.00
#
_symmetry.space_group_name_H-M   'P 1'
#
loop_
_entity.id
_entity.type
_entity.pdbx_description
1 polymer ?
#
loop_
_entity_poly.entity_id
_entity_poly.type
_entity_poly.pdbx_seq_one_letter_code
_entity_poly.pdbx_strand_id
1 'polypeptide(L)'
;MSKRLVVETHASSCYFRTSVDDGERKALVQITQRCNLHCAHCFVSSTHVGADITLDDMVDTVLPRLRRARVTRLTLTGGEPFAHPHFFRTD
;
A
#
# COMPACT_ATOMS: atom_id res chain seq x y z
N MET A 1 1.83 -31.43 -5.53
CA MET A 1 0.71 -30.81 -6.27
C MET A 1 0.98 -29.31 -6.42
N SER A 2 1.54 -28.89 -7.56
CA SER A 2 1.68 -27.46 -7.87
C SER A 2 0.29 -26.91 -8.15
N LYS A 3 -0.29 -26.18 -7.17
CA LYS A 3 -1.56 -25.47 -7.39
C LYS A 3 -1.30 -24.43 -8.48
N ARG A 4 -2.02 -24.51 -9.60
CA ARG A 4 -1.97 -23.53 -10.69
C ARG A 4 -2.20 -22.14 -10.09
N LEU A 5 -1.20 -21.29 -10.24
CA LEU A 5 -1.21 -19.88 -9.84
C LEU A 5 -2.17 -19.06 -10.74
N VAL A 6 -2.60 -19.60 -11.88
CA VAL A 6 -3.50 -18.93 -12.81
C VAL A 6 -4.78 -19.73 -12.93
N VAL A 7 -5.90 -19.14 -12.49
CA VAL A 7 -7.25 -19.58 -12.88
C VAL A 7 -7.65 -18.66 -14.03
N GLU A 8 -8.25 -19.19 -15.10
CA GLU A 8 -8.44 -18.51 -16.40
C GLU A 8 -9.12 -17.13 -16.36
N THR A 9 -9.70 -16.73 -15.21
CA THR A 9 -10.35 -15.44 -15.00
C THR A 9 -9.61 -14.50 -14.03
N HIS A 10 -8.57 -14.96 -13.31
CA HIS A 10 -7.87 -14.17 -12.29
C HIS A 10 -6.36 -14.54 -12.21
N ALA A 11 -5.50 -13.53 -12.33
CA ALA A 11 -4.05 -13.70 -12.19
C ALA A 11 -3.65 -13.80 -10.70
N SER A 12 -2.79 -14.76 -10.33
CA SER A 12 -2.04 -14.71 -9.07
C SER A 12 -1.11 -13.50 -9.07
N SER A 13 -1.62 -12.36 -8.68
CA SER A 13 -0.78 -11.26 -8.28
C SER A 13 -0.37 -11.59 -6.84
N CYS A 14 0.87 -11.99 -6.63
CA CYS A 14 1.40 -12.03 -5.28
C CYS A 14 1.12 -10.62 -4.67
N TYR A 15 0.10 -10.44 -3.76
CA TYR A 15 -0.12 -9.28 -2.80
C TYR A 15 1.22 -8.68 -2.57
N PHE A 16 2.15 -9.49 -2.07
CA PHE A 16 2.27 -10.95 -1.77
C PHE A 16 1.08 -11.91 -1.22
N ARG A 17 0.12 -12.42 -2.06
CA ARG A 17 -1.19 -13.20 -1.92
C ARG A 17 -2.65 -12.62 -2.16
N THR A 18 -2.93 -11.39 -2.67
CA THR A 18 -4.34 -10.95 -2.92
C THR A 18 -4.63 -10.93 -4.37
N SER A 19 -5.86 -11.29 -4.67
CA SER A 19 -6.49 -11.03 -5.95
C SER A 19 -7.40 -9.80 -5.89
N VAL A 20 -7.70 -9.32 -7.08
CA VAL A 20 -8.76 -8.36 -7.40
C VAL A 20 -9.53 -8.95 -8.58
N ASP A 21 -10.76 -8.51 -8.80
CA ASP A 21 -11.59 -9.01 -9.89
C ASP A 21 -11.03 -8.58 -11.26
N ASP A 22 -11.53 -9.20 -12.34
CA ASP A 22 -11.08 -8.88 -13.70
C ASP A 22 -11.28 -7.39 -14.06
N GLY A 23 -10.27 -6.81 -14.69
CA GLY A 23 -10.21 -5.38 -15.01
C GLY A 23 -9.99 -4.44 -13.83
N GLU A 24 -9.90 -4.95 -12.60
CA GLU A 24 -9.55 -4.15 -11.41
C GLU A 24 -8.07 -4.21 -11.06
N ARG A 25 -7.63 -3.30 -10.18
CA ARG A 25 -6.23 -3.16 -9.79
C ARG A 25 -6.07 -3.09 -8.27
N LYS A 26 -4.85 -3.36 -7.83
CA LYS A 26 -4.41 -3.12 -6.46
C LYS A 26 -3.21 -2.17 -6.43
N ALA A 27 -3.04 -1.45 -5.33
CA ALA A 27 -1.92 -0.53 -5.14
C ALA A 27 -1.33 -0.68 -3.74
N LEU A 28 -0.03 -0.40 -3.63
CA LEU A 28 0.68 -0.18 -2.37
C LEU A 28 0.97 1.32 -2.31
N VAL A 29 0.62 1.96 -1.20
CA VAL A 29 0.92 3.38 -0.97
C VAL A 29 1.75 3.48 0.30
N GLN A 30 2.93 4.06 0.18
CA GLN A 30 3.80 4.35 1.31
C GLN A 30 3.37 5.69 1.91
N ILE A 31 2.69 5.66 3.06
CA ILE A 31 2.14 6.88 3.69
C ILE A 31 3.16 7.62 4.55
N THR A 32 4.22 6.94 4.99
CA THR A 32 5.32 7.53 5.76
C THR A 32 6.65 6.88 5.40
N GLN A 33 7.73 7.63 5.46
CA GLN A 33 9.09 7.09 5.39
C GLN A 33 9.65 6.70 6.76
N ARG A 34 8.99 7.11 7.84
CA ARG A 34 9.47 6.85 9.20
C ARG A 34 9.18 5.43 9.64
N CYS A 35 10.11 4.89 10.43
CA CYS A 35 10.01 3.62 11.12
C CYS A 35 10.67 3.74 12.50
N ASN A 36 10.09 3.07 13.49
CA ASN A 36 10.68 2.93 14.83
C ASN A 36 11.77 1.85 14.90
N LEU A 37 11.97 1.09 13.82
CA LEU A 37 12.96 0.00 13.71
C LEU A 37 13.90 0.22 12.51
N HIS A 38 15.04 -0.48 12.52
CA HIS A 38 16.05 -0.43 11.46
C HIS A 38 16.48 -1.86 11.05
N CYS A 39 15.55 -2.58 10.41
CA CYS A 39 15.70 -3.99 10.06
C CYS A 39 16.74 -4.19 8.94
N ALA A 40 17.58 -5.23 9.06
CA ALA A 40 18.60 -5.56 8.05
C ALA A 40 18.04 -5.87 6.64
N HIS A 41 16.77 -6.29 6.56
CA HIS A 41 16.07 -6.65 5.32
C HIS A 41 15.08 -5.56 4.87
N CYS A 42 15.22 -4.32 5.35
CA CYS A 42 14.28 -3.26 5.02
C CYS A 42 14.33 -2.92 3.53
N PHE A 43 13.25 -3.20 2.80
CA PHE A 43 13.16 -2.97 1.36
C PHE A 43 13.25 -1.50 0.95
N VAL A 44 12.80 -0.58 1.82
CA VAL A 44 12.74 0.87 1.57
C VAL A 44 13.75 1.68 2.39
N SER A 45 14.66 0.99 3.11
CA SER A 45 15.69 1.62 3.96
C SER A 45 15.14 2.69 4.92
N SER A 46 14.01 2.41 5.56
CA SER A 46 13.36 3.35 6.48
C SER A 46 14.21 3.68 7.69
N THR A 47 14.07 4.91 8.16
CA THR A 47 14.75 5.43 9.35
C THR A 47 13.74 6.11 10.28
N HIS A 48 14.20 6.66 11.40
CA HIS A 48 13.34 7.43 12.31
C HIS A 48 12.95 8.82 11.77
N VAL A 49 13.59 9.28 10.70
CA VAL A 49 13.28 10.53 10.01
C VAL A 49 12.79 10.26 8.59
N GLY A 50 11.97 11.17 8.07
CA GLY A 50 11.44 11.07 6.71
C GLY A 50 10.18 11.90 6.51
N ALA A 51 9.69 11.87 5.28
CA ALA A 51 8.46 12.56 4.89
C ALA A 51 7.20 11.69 5.11
N ASP A 52 6.08 12.38 5.29
CA ASP A 52 4.74 11.81 5.35
C ASP A 52 3.92 12.32 4.17
N ILE A 53 3.00 11.49 3.67
CA ILE A 53 1.92 11.97 2.79
C ILE A 53 0.93 12.74 3.67
N THR A 54 0.62 13.99 3.33
CA THR A 54 -0.39 14.75 4.07
C THR A 54 -1.78 14.14 3.88
N LEU A 55 -2.69 14.37 4.83
CA LEU A 55 -4.08 13.92 4.65
C LEU A 55 -4.73 14.55 3.42
N ASP A 56 -4.48 15.85 3.20
CA ASP A 56 -5.02 16.57 2.05
C ASP A 56 -4.50 15.97 0.74
N ASP A 57 -3.19 15.69 0.63
CA ASP A 57 -2.64 15.02 -0.55
C ASP A 57 -3.24 13.62 -0.76
N MET A 58 -3.44 12.88 0.33
CA MET A 58 -4.05 11.55 0.27
C MET A 58 -5.49 11.63 -0.26
N VAL A 59 -6.30 12.56 0.26
CA VAL A 59 -7.72 12.72 -0.07
C VAL A 59 -7.94 13.38 -1.43
N ASP A 60 -7.22 14.45 -1.72
CA ASP A 60 -7.48 15.29 -2.89
C ASP A 60 -6.69 14.85 -4.13
N THR A 61 -5.58 14.15 -3.94
CA THR A 61 -4.70 13.75 -5.04
C THR A 61 -4.60 12.23 -5.21
N VAL A 62 -4.22 11.50 -4.16
CA VAL A 62 -3.91 10.07 -4.28
C VAL A 62 -5.18 9.24 -4.50
N LEU A 63 -6.18 9.34 -3.61
CA LEU A 63 -7.41 8.56 -3.70
C LEU A 63 -8.16 8.78 -5.03
N PRO A 64 -8.33 10.01 -5.56
CA PRO A 64 -8.99 10.21 -6.85
C PRO A 64 -8.23 9.59 -8.03
N ARG A 65 -6.89 9.60 -8.00
CA ARG A 65 -6.08 8.95 -9.04
C ARG A 65 -6.21 7.42 -8.98
N LEU A 66 -6.16 6.84 -7.79
CA LEU A 66 -6.34 5.41 -7.59
C LEU A 66 -7.73 4.95 -8.05
N ARG A 67 -8.79 5.69 -7.70
CA ARG A 67 -10.16 5.41 -8.17
C ARG A 67 -10.27 5.43 -9.69
N ARG A 68 -9.74 6.47 -10.36
CA ARG A 68 -9.73 6.54 -11.83
C ARG A 68 -8.96 5.38 -12.47
N ALA A 69 -7.94 4.86 -11.79
CA ALA A 69 -7.17 3.70 -12.24
C ALA A 69 -7.85 2.35 -11.93
N ARG A 70 -9.10 2.34 -11.44
CA ARG A 70 -9.83 1.14 -11.02
C ARG A 70 -9.11 0.34 -9.92
N VAL A 71 -8.44 1.04 -9.02
CA VAL A 71 -7.84 0.41 -7.83
C VAL A 71 -8.93 0.18 -6.78
N THR A 72 -9.22 -1.08 -6.49
CA THR A 72 -10.23 -1.50 -5.51
C THR A 72 -9.61 -2.10 -4.25
N ARG A 73 -8.31 -2.41 -4.29
CA ARG A 73 -7.56 -2.90 -3.14
C ARG A 73 -6.32 -2.06 -2.89
N LEU A 74 -6.31 -1.36 -1.76
CA LEU A 74 -5.21 -0.52 -1.33
C LEU A 74 -4.52 -1.14 -0.11
N THR A 75 -3.21 -1.31 -0.19
CA THR A 75 -2.37 -1.68 0.96
C THR A 75 -1.62 -0.43 1.42
N LEU A 76 -1.85 -0.01 2.67
CA LEU A 76 -1.05 1.04 3.28
C LEU A 76 0.27 0.44 3.76
N THR A 77 1.35 1.11 3.40
CA THR A 77 2.72 0.74 3.72
C THR A 77 3.46 1.97 4.24
N GLY A 78 4.73 1.83 4.58
CA GLY A 78 5.52 2.90 5.15
C GLY A 78 6.99 2.50 5.24
N GLY A 79 7.68 3.14 6.17
CA GLY A 79 8.43 2.35 7.14
C GLY A 79 7.45 1.58 8.03
N GLU A 80 7.03 2.19 9.14
CA GLU A 80 5.97 1.68 10.01
C GLU A 80 4.69 2.53 9.81
N PRO A 81 3.61 2.01 9.18
CA PRO A 81 2.39 2.78 8.93
C PRO A 81 1.80 3.45 10.17
N PHE A 82 1.87 2.81 11.33
CA PHE A 82 1.34 3.37 12.58
C PHE A 82 2.18 4.53 13.14
N ALA A 83 3.37 4.81 12.59
CA ALA A 83 4.19 5.97 12.94
C ALA A 83 3.77 7.27 12.22
N HIS A 84 2.78 7.19 11.33
CA HIS A 84 2.20 8.36 10.67
C HIS A 84 1.33 9.17 11.66
N PRO A 85 1.49 10.51 11.77
CA PRO A 85 0.90 11.31 12.84
C PRO A 85 -0.63 11.34 12.81
N HIS A 86 -1.21 11.12 11.63
CA HIS A 86 -2.66 11.17 11.43
C HIS A 86 -3.28 9.79 11.15
N PHE A 87 -2.58 8.69 11.46
CA PHE A 87 -3.10 7.34 11.16
C PHE A 87 -4.44 7.05 11.85
N PHE A 88 -4.59 7.47 13.11
CA PHE A 88 -5.79 7.22 13.92
C PHE A 88 -6.77 8.40 13.93
N ARG A 89 -6.69 9.30 12.95
CA ARG A 89 -7.62 10.43 12.86
C ARG A 89 -9.04 9.92 12.53
N THR A 90 -10.04 10.32 13.33
CA THR A 90 -11.44 9.85 13.20
C THR A 90 -12.49 10.96 13.22
N ASP A 91 -12.07 12.22 13.34
CA ASP A 91 -12.94 13.40 13.30
C ASP A 91 -13.45 13.72 11.88
#